data_AF-A0A8T0FGG3-F1
#
_entry.id   AF-A0A8T0FGG3-F1
#
_cell.length_a   1.000
_cell.length_b   1.000
_cell.length_c   1.000
_cell.angle_alpha   90.00
_cell.angle_beta   90.00
_cell.angle_gamma   90.00
#
_symmetry.space_group_name_H-M   'P 1'
#
loop_
_entity.id
_entity.type
_entity.pdbx_description
1 polymer ?
#
loop_
_entity_poly.entity_id
_entity_poly.type
_entity_poly.pdbx_seq_one_letter_code
_entity_poly.pdbx_strand_id
1 'polypeptide(L)'
;MMMKPYPGNFEKGSTQRIFNYSLSRARRVVENVFGIMASVFRVFSKPMALQLDKVSDVILACVFLHNFMRKSASSSSSYSPPGTFDTEADGEVVPGSWRNDQSGMASFMPLKKAPRKSVEVAKATRNCFAEYFSTSPDFIHSSEFKQPTT
;
A
#
# COMPACT_ATOMS: atom_id res chain seq x y z
N MET A 1 -12.24 2.88 6.92
CA MET A 1 -12.92 3.68 5.87
C MET A 1 -11.87 4.08 4.83
N MET A 2 -11.99 3.67 3.57
CA MET A 2 -10.97 3.94 2.54
C MET A 2 -11.26 5.26 1.82
N MET A 3 -10.32 6.20 1.82
CA MET A 3 -10.50 7.52 1.18
C MET A 3 -10.67 7.39 -0.34
N LYS A 4 -11.69 8.02 -0.91
CA LYS A 4 -12.01 7.86 -2.33
C LYS A 4 -11.10 8.75 -3.18
N PRO A 5 -10.43 8.23 -4.23
CA PRO A 5 -9.71 9.08 -5.18
C PRO A 5 -10.67 10.06 -5.87
N TYR A 6 -10.13 11.13 -6.44
CA TYR A 6 -10.91 12.00 -7.32
C TYR A 6 -11.36 11.23 -8.56
N PRO A 7 -12.67 11.26 -8.92
CA PRO A 7 -13.15 10.63 -10.14
C PRO A 7 -12.80 11.50 -11.35
N GLY A 8 -12.23 10.90 -12.40
CA GLY A 8 -11.88 11.59 -13.64
C GLY A 8 -10.39 11.51 -13.97
N ASN A 9 -10.05 11.86 -15.21
CA ASN A 9 -8.68 12.04 -15.64
C ASN A 9 -8.31 13.52 -15.47
N PHE A 10 -7.29 13.78 -14.66
CA PHE A 10 -6.80 15.13 -14.40
C PHE A 10 -5.46 15.37 -15.11
N GLU A 11 -5.23 16.61 -15.51
CA GLU A 11 -3.99 17.03 -16.17
C GLU A 11 -2.76 16.85 -15.27
N LYS A 12 -1.59 16.73 -15.88
CA LYS A 12 -0.31 16.66 -15.15
C LYS A 12 -0.11 17.97 -14.38
N GLY A 13 0.28 17.88 -13.11
CA GLY A 13 0.46 19.05 -12.23
C GLY A 13 -0.79 19.49 -11.45
N SER A 14 -1.97 18.92 -11.74
CA SER A 14 -3.17 19.23 -10.95
C SER A 14 -3.10 18.64 -9.52
N THR A 15 -3.61 19.38 -8.55
CA THR A 15 -3.76 18.96 -7.15
C THR A 15 -4.45 17.60 -7.02
N GLN A 16 -5.47 17.35 -7.83
CA GLN A 16 -6.23 16.09 -7.83
C GLN A 16 -5.38 14.90 -8.30
N ARG A 17 -4.49 15.10 -9.29
CA ARG A 17 -3.59 14.05 -9.78
C ARG A 17 -2.48 13.76 -8.79
N ILE A 18 -1.87 14.78 -8.21
CA ILE A 18 -0.85 14.64 -7.16
C ILE A 18 -1.43 13.84 -5.99
N PHE A 19 -2.62 14.24 -5.53
CA PHE A 19 -3.35 13.50 -4.49
C PHE A 19 -3.62 12.04 -4.88
N ASN A 20 -4.18 11.78 -6.07
CA ASN A 20 -4.47 10.42 -6.51
C ASN A 20 -3.20 9.55 -6.60
N TYR A 21 -2.08 10.14 -7.04
CA TYR A 21 -0.79 9.46 -7.10
C TYR A 21 -0.27 9.13 -5.71
N SER A 22 -0.21 10.09 -4.79
CA SER A 22 0.21 9.88 -3.40
C SER A 22 -0.66 8.84 -2.69
N LEU A 23 -1.98 8.90 -2.89
CA LEU A 23 -2.92 7.93 -2.33
C LEU A 23 -2.65 6.51 -2.89
N SER A 24 -2.31 6.39 -4.18
CA SER A 24 -1.98 5.12 -4.80
C SER A 24 -0.64 4.58 -4.29
N ARG A 25 0.37 5.45 -4.15
CA ARG A 25 1.69 5.11 -3.58
C ARG A 25 1.55 4.63 -2.13
N ALA A 26 0.77 5.33 -1.30
CA ALA A 26 0.50 4.93 0.09
C ALA A 26 -0.22 3.57 0.17
N ARG A 27 -1.25 3.35 -0.66
CA ARG A 27 -1.93 2.04 -0.72
C ARG A 27 -0.98 0.92 -1.08
N ARG A 28 -0.13 1.12 -2.08
CA ARG A 28 0.85 0.11 -2.52
C ARG A 28 1.79 -0.31 -1.40
N VAL A 29 2.29 0.64 -0.60
CA VAL A 29 3.15 0.33 0.56
C VAL A 29 2.41 -0.55 1.57
N VAL A 30 1.16 -0.18 1.91
CA VAL A 30 0.34 -0.95 2.86
C VAL A 30 0.00 -2.34 2.31
N GLU A 31 -0.38 -2.44 1.03
CA GLU A 31 -0.70 -3.70 0.36
C GLU A 31 0.51 -4.64 0.31
N ASN A 32 1.70 -4.12 -0.01
CA ASN A 32 2.93 -4.90 0.01
C ASN A 32 3.19 -5.48 1.40
N VAL A 33 3.18 -4.64 2.44
CA VAL A 33 3.44 -5.08 3.82
C VAL A 33 2.42 -6.13 4.26
N PHE A 34 1.13 -5.87 4.08
CA PHE A 34 0.08 -6.83 4.46
C PHE A 34 0.20 -8.13 3.69
N GLY A 35 0.52 -8.02 2.40
CA GLY A 35 0.77 -9.12 1.51
C GLY A 35 1.85 -10.10 1.97
N ILE A 36 2.99 -9.56 2.34
CA ILE A 36 4.13 -10.32 2.87
C ILE A 36 3.76 -10.94 4.20
N MET A 37 3.14 -10.16 5.09
CA MET A 37 2.68 -10.66 6.38
C MET A 37 1.68 -11.80 6.20
N ALA A 38 0.80 -11.75 5.21
CA ALA A 38 -0.19 -12.79 4.94
C ALA A 38 0.38 -14.04 4.23
N SER A 39 1.39 -13.88 3.36
CA SER A 39 2.09 -15.03 2.75
C SER A 39 2.95 -15.76 3.78
N VAL A 40 3.67 -15.02 4.62
CA VAL A 40 4.52 -15.60 5.67
C VAL A 40 3.70 -16.12 6.85
N PHE A 41 2.81 -15.27 7.39
CA PHE A 41 2.00 -15.59 8.56
C PHE A 41 0.56 -15.86 8.11
N ARG A 42 0.27 -17.14 7.89
CA ARG A 42 -1.05 -17.64 7.50
C ARG A 42 -2.21 -17.22 8.42
N VAL A 43 -1.91 -16.71 9.61
CA VAL A 43 -2.89 -16.12 10.54
C VAL A 43 -3.66 -14.95 9.91
N PHE A 44 -3.02 -14.18 9.01
CA PHE A 44 -3.67 -13.07 8.31
C PHE A 44 -4.42 -13.51 7.04
N SER A 45 -4.28 -14.77 6.61
CA SER A 45 -4.96 -15.29 5.42
C SER A 45 -6.46 -15.53 5.65
N LYS A 46 -6.89 -15.65 6.91
CA LYS A 46 -8.30 -15.83 7.28
C LYS A 46 -8.73 -14.73 8.26
N PRO A 47 -10.03 -14.36 8.28
CA PRO A 47 -10.54 -13.49 9.32
C PRO A 47 -10.20 -14.06 10.70
N MET A 48 -9.56 -13.25 11.54
CA MET A 48 -9.20 -13.65 12.90
C MET A 48 -10.48 -13.74 13.74
N ALA A 49 -10.89 -14.96 14.09
CA ALA A 49 -11.97 -15.21 15.04
C ALA A 49 -11.47 -15.08 16.49
N LEU A 50 -10.82 -13.95 16.81
CA LEU A 50 -10.28 -13.64 18.13
C LEU A 50 -10.91 -12.35 18.67
N GLN A 51 -10.87 -12.18 20.00
CA GLN A 51 -11.23 -10.91 20.63
C GLN A 51 -10.26 -9.80 20.20
N LEU A 52 -10.76 -8.57 20.05
CA LEU A 52 -9.98 -7.42 19.60
C LEU A 52 -8.70 -7.20 20.42
N ASP A 53 -8.77 -7.43 21.73
CA ASP A 53 -7.64 -7.26 22.66
C ASP A 53 -6.48 -8.24 22.37
N LYS A 54 -6.78 -9.41 21.77
CA LYS A 54 -5.77 -10.40 21.38
C LYS A 54 -5.26 -10.21 19.97
N VAL A 55 -6.03 -9.54 19.11
CA VAL A 55 -5.62 -9.23 17.74
C VAL A 55 -4.41 -8.29 17.74
N SER A 56 -4.37 -7.30 18.63
CA SER A 56 -3.22 -6.39 18.77
C SER A 56 -1.95 -7.15 19.15
N ASP A 57 -2.04 -8.08 20.10
CA ASP A 57 -0.89 -8.88 20.56
C ASP A 57 -0.35 -9.74 19.42
N VAL A 58 -1.23 -10.39 18.65
CA VAL A 58 -0.86 -11.21 17.49
C VAL A 58 -0.18 -10.37 16.41
N ILE A 59 -0.75 -9.21 16.06
CA ILE A 59 -0.16 -8.30 15.06
C ILE A 59 1.24 -7.89 15.51
N LEU A 60 1.38 -7.48 16.77
CA LEU A 60 2.64 -7.01 17.31
C LEU A 60 3.69 -8.13 17.35
N ALA A 61 3.31 -9.34 17.75
CA ALA A 61 4.19 -10.52 17.72
C ALA A 61 4.67 -10.84 16.30
N CYS A 62 3.79 -10.79 15.30
CA CYS A 62 4.18 -11.01 13.91
C CYS A 62 5.13 -9.92 13.40
N VAL A 63 4.92 -8.65 13.78
CA VAL A 63 5.83 -7.54 13.41
C VAL A 63 7.21 -7.71 14.05
N PHE A 64 7.26 -8.09 15.33
CA PHE A 64 8.53 -8.38 16.00
C PHE A 64 9.26 -9.54 15.34
N LEU A 65 8.55 -10.63 15.04
CA LEU A 65 9.11 -11.79 14.38
C LEU A 65 9.62 -11.46 12.97
N HIS A 66 8.86 -10.69 12.19
CA HIS A 66 9.28 -10.20 10.87
C HIS A 66 10.59 -9.41 10.97
N ASN A 67 10.66 -8.46 11.91
CA ASN A 67 11.85 -7.64 12.11
C ASN A 67 13.05 -8.48 12.56
N PHE A 68 12.84 -9.46 13.44
CA PHE A 68 13.88 -10.37 13.90
C PHE A 68 14.46 -11.22 12.75
N MET A 69 13.59 -11.84 11.95
CA MET A 69 14.01 -12.71 10.83
C MET A 69 14.74 -11.94 9.74
N ARG A 70 14.35 -10.66 9.50
CA ARG A 70 15.04 -9.76 8.57
C ARG A 70 16.41 -9.28 9.05
N LYS A 71 16.59 -9.09 10.36
CA LYS A 71 17.86 -8.61 10.94
C LYS A 71 18.93 -9.68 11.05
N SER A 72 18.53 -10.95 11.18
CA SER A 72 19.48 -12.06 11.31
C SER A 72 20.06 -12.48 9.96
N ALA A 73 21.40 -12.45 9.84
CA ALA A 73 22.10 -12.82 8.61
C ALA A 73 21.91 -14.30 8.20
N SER A 74 21.65 -15.17 9.17
CA SER A 74 21.45 -16.61 8.94
C SER A 74 20.05 -16.95 8.44
N SER A 75 19.05 -16.11 8.73
CA SER A 75 17.65 -16.34 8.37
C SER A 75 17.10 -15.37 7.35
N SER A 76 17.75 -14.24 7.10
CA SER A 76 17.21 -13.21 6.18
C SER A 76 17.08 -13.73 4.74
N SER A 77 18.07 -14.48 4.27
CA SER A 77 18.10 -15.07 2.93
C SER A 77 17.00 -16.11 2.72
N SER A 78 16.71 -16.93 3.73
CA SER A 78 15.65 -17.94 3.67
C SER A 78 14.26 -17.34 3.93
N TYR A 79 14.16 -16.31 4.76
CA TYR A 79 12.90 -15.64 5.10
C TYR A 79 12.39 -14.70 4.00
N SER A 80 13.30 -14.01 3.32
CA SER A 80 12.97 -13.02 2.30
C SER A 80 14.04 -13.01 1.21
N PRO A 81 14.08 -14.04 0.34
CA PRO A 81 15.03 -14.08 -0.77
C PRO A 81 14.87 -12.83 -1.68
N PRO A 82 15.93 -12.43 -2.41
CA PRO A 82 15.85 -11.32 -3.35
C PRO A 82 14.69 -11.49 -4.33
N GLY A 83 13.90 -10.43 -4.55
CA GLY A 83 12.69 -10.49 -5.37
C GLY A 83 11.42 -10.93 -4.63
N THR A 84 11.48 -11.15 -3.31
CA THR A 84 10.28 -11.37 -2.48
C THR A 84 9.40 -10.13 -2.40
N PHE A 85 9.97 -8.93 -2.46
CA PHE A 85 9.24 -7.67 -2.35
C PHE A 85 8.96 -7.06 -3.72
N ASP A 86 7.86 -6.33 -3.87
CA ASP A 86 7.67 -5.45 -5.02
C ASP A 86 8.78 -4.40 -5.03
N THR A 87 9.43 -4.24 -6.17
CA THR A 87 10.53 -3.28 -6.36
C THR A 87 10.14 -2.31 -7.46
N GLU A 88 10.49 -1.03 -7.32
CA GLU A 88 10.31 -0.04 -8.38
C GLU A 88 11.62 0.05 -9.19
N ALA A 89 11.54 -0.23 -10.49
CA ALA A 89 12.62 -0.05 -11.45
C ALA A 89 12.10 0.83 -12.58
N ASP A 90 12.77 1.96 -12.84
CA ASP A 90 12.40 2.93 -13.90
C ASP A 90 10.96 3.48 -13.81
N GLY A 91 10.42 3.52 -12.60
CA GLY A 91 9.04 3.94 -12.32
C GLY A 91 7.98 2.92 -12.72
N GLU A 92 8.38 1.71 -13.13
CA GLU A 92 7.51 0.55 -13.26
C GLU A 92 7.64 -0.36 -12.03
N VAL A 93 6.54 -1.03 -11.68
CA VAL A 93 6.49 -1.93 -10.53
C VAL A 93 6.87 -3.31 -10.99
N VAL A 94 7.98 -3.82 -10.48
CA VAL A 94 8.34 -5.23 -10.61
C VAL A 94 7.60 -5.98 -9.49
N PRO A 95 6.63 -6.85 -9.81
CA PRO A 95 5.90 -7.60 -8.80
C PRO A 95 6.81 -8.60 -8.10
N GLY A 96 6.76 -8.64 -6.77
CA GLY A 96 7.51 -9.58 -5.95
C GLY A 96 6.87 -10.97 -5.93
N SER A 97 7.67 -11.99 -5.60
CA SER A 97 7.23 -13.39 -5.58
C SER A 97 6.13 -13.69 -4.56
N TRP A 98 5.96 -12.85 -3.53
CA TRP A 98 4.86 -12.94 -2.55
C TRP A 98 3.46 -12.89 -3.19
N ARG A 99 3.34 -12.37 -4.42
CA ARG A 99 2.09 -12.34 -5.19
C ARG A 99 1.72 -13.70 -5.79
N ASN A 100 2.70 -14.59 -6.03
CA ASN A 100 2.44 -15.90 -6.65
C ASN A 100 1.78 -16.90 -5.68
N ASP A 101 2.09 -16.79 -4.38
CA ASP A 101 1.50 -17.60 -3.31
C ASP A 101 0.00 -17.27 -3.08
N GLN A 102 -0.52 -16.21 -3.72
CA GLN A 102 -1.92 -15.78 -3.62
C GLN A 102 -2.89 -16.55 -4.50
N SER A 103 -2.47 -17.58 -5.23
CA SER A 103 -3.33 -18.35 -6.12
C SER A 103 -4.56 -18.99 -5.43
N GLY A 104 -4.60 -19.00 -4.08
CA GLY A 104 -5.78 -19.32 -3.26
C GLY A 104 -6.21 -18.24 -2.25
N MET A 105 -5.60 -17.05 -2.24
CA MET A 105 -5.91 -15.95 -1.31
C MET A 105 -6.93 -14.99 -1.92
N ALA A 106 -8.21 -15.23 -1.65
CA ALA A 106 -9.33 -14.40 -2.08
C ALA A 106 -9.39 -12.98 -1.43
N SER A 107 -8.36 -12.54 -0.70
CA SER A 107 -8.40 -11.32 0.12
C SER A 107 -8.16 -10.02 -0.66
N PHE A 108 -7.57 -10.09 -1.86
CA PHE A 108 -7.31 -8.93 -2.71
C PHE A 108 -8.13 -8.94 -4.01
N MET A 109 -9.38 -9.42 -3.95
CA MET A 109 -10.26 -9.22 -5.10
C MET A 109 -10.39 -7.72 -5.41
N PRO A 110 -10.33 -7.31 -6.68
CA PRO A 110 -10.66 -5.95 -7.08
C PRO A 110 -12.04 -5.59 -6.51
N LEU A 111 -12.09 -4.55 -5.67
CA LEU A 111 -13.34 -4.08 -5.10
C LEU A 111 -14.35 -3.82 -6.23
N LYS A 112 -15.53 -4.47 -6.17
CA LYS A 112 -16.63 -4.16 -7.09
C LYS A 112 -16.89 -2.66 -7.04
N LYS A 113 -16.76 -1.99 -8.20
CA LYS A 113 -17.02 -0.56 -8.33
C LYS A 113 -18.52 -0.30 -8.12
N ALA A 114 -18.92 -0.09 -6.87
CA ALA A 114 -20.27 0.33 -6.53
C ALA A 114 -20.37 1.86 -6.62
N PRO A 115 -21.31 2.42 -7.39
CA PRO A 115 -21.53 3.86 -7.43
C PRO A 115 -22.18 4.32 -6.11
N ARG A 116 -21.35 4.67 -5.13
CA ARG A 116 -21.78 5.39 -3.92
C ARG A 116 -21.33 6.84 -4.02
N LYS A 117 -22.28 7.77 -3.83
CA LYS A 117 -21.96 9.19 -3.56
C LYS A 117 -21.21 9.25 -2.23
N SER A 118 -20.05 9.88 -2.21
CA SER A 118 -19.35 10.15 -0.96
C SER A 118 -20.12 11.23 -0.18
N VAL A 119 -20.27 11.02 1.13
CA VAL A 119 -20.81 12.01 2.06
C VAL A 119 -19.95 13.27 2.00
N GLU A 120 -20.56 14.45 2.19
CA GLU A 120 -19.88 15.74 2.00
C GLU A 120 -18.64 15.90 2.88
N VAL A 121 -18.71 15.41 4.13
CA VAL A 121 -17.57 15.36 5.06
C VAL A 121 -16.38 14.61 4.45
N ALA A 122 -16.60 13.47 3.81
CA ALA A 122 -15.52 12.69 3.20
C ALA A 122 -14.87 13.41 1.99
N LYS A 123 -15.64 14.25 1.29
CA LYS A 123 -15.08 15.11 0.22
C LYS A 123 -14.26 16.26 0.81
N ALA A 124 -14.76 16.90 1.87
CA ALA A 124 -14.06 17.97 2.56
C ALA A 124 -12.72 17.50 3.12
N THR A 125 -12.70 16.34 3.81
CA THR A 125 -11.46 15.72 4.29
C THR A 125 -10.49 15.43 3.14
N ARG A 126 -10.96 14.87 2.02
CA ARG A 126 -10.11 14.64 0.84
C ARG A 126 -9.51 15.93 0.29
N ASN A 127 -10.31 16.99 0.18
CA ASN A 127 -9.85 18.29 -0.33
C ASN A 127 -8.77 18.89 0.59
N CYS A 128 -8.96 18.82 1.90
CA CYS A 128 -7.95 19.26 2.87
C CYS A 128 -6.61 18.52 2.68
N PHE A 129 -6.64 17.19 2.51
CA PHE A 129 -5.42 16.43 2.20
C PHE A 129 -4.84 16.78 0.83
N ALA A 130 -5.66 17.04 -0.18
CA ALA A 130 -5.19 17.41 -1.51
C ALA A 130 -4.47 18.78 -1.52
N GLU A 131 -5.00 19.76 -0.79
CA GLU A 131 -4.35 21.06 -0.57
C GLU A 131 -3.03 20.90 0.19
N TYR A 132 -3.02 20.10 1.26
CA TYR A 132 -1.81 19.80 2.04
C TYR A 132 -0.69 19.21 1.18
N PHE A 133 -1.00 18.21 0.34
CA PHE A 133 0.01 17.59 -0.54
C PHE A 133 0.47 18.50 -1.68
N SER A 134 -0.33 19.51 -2.05
CA SER A 134 0.04 20.48 -3.08
C SER A 134 0.90 21.62 -2.54
N THR A 135 0.82 21.90 -1.23
CA THR A 135 1.57 22.97 -0.56
C THR A 135 2.84 22.47 0.13
N SER A 136 2.98 21.16 0.36
CA SER A 136 4.16 20.56 0.97
C SER A 136 5.32 20.40 -0.03
N PRO A 137 6.47 21.07 0.17
CA PRO A 137 7.61 21.06 -0.77
C PRO A 137 8.20 19.65 -1.02
N ASP A 138 8.16 18.78 -0.02
CA ASP A 138 8.71 17.41 -0.07
C ASP A 138 8.05 16.53 -1.15
N PHE A 139 6.80 16.83 -1.52
CA PHE A 139 6.04 16.06 -2.52
C PHE A 139 6.12 16.63 -3.93
N ILE A 140 6.38 17.93 -4.08
CA ILE A 140 6.50 18.59 -5.39
C ILE A 140 7.73 18.04 -6.13
N HIS A 141 8.85 17.87 -5.42
CA HIS A 141 10.11 17.35 -5.96
C HIS A 141 10.03 15.86 -6.40
N SER A 142 9.09 15.09 -5.85
CA SER A 142 8.83 13.69 -6.27
C SER A 142 8.03 13.59 -7.57
N SER A 143 7.39 14.69 -7.99
CA SER A 143 6.56 14.75 -9.21
C SER A 143 7.27 15.39 -10.41
N GLU A 144 8.34 16.15 -10.15
CA GLU A 144 9.18 16.78 -11.19
C GLU A 144 10.29 15.85 -11.72
N PHE A 145 10.59 14.73 -11.05
CA PHE A 145 11.68 13.82 -11.43
C PHE A 145 11.36 12.79 -12.53
N LYS A 146 10.36 13.04 -13.38
CA LYS A 146 10.13 12.23 -14.59
C LYS A 146 9.99 13.12 -15.83
N GLN A 147 11.06 13.84 -16.17
CA GLN A 147 11.30 14.22 -17.56
C GLN A 147 11.93 13.02 -18.29
N PRO A 148 11.32 12.50 -19.37
CA PRO A 148 12.06 11.71 -20.33
C PRO A 148 12.91 12.68 -21.16
N THR A 149 14.22 12.64 -20.99
CA THR A 149 15.15 13.19 -21.98
C THR A 149 15.03 12.35 -23.25
N THR A 150 14.74 13.06 -24.34
CA THR A 150 14.92 12.80 -25.78
C THR A 150 15.37 11.41 -26.22
#